data_AF-A0A2M7ZYJ4-F1
#
_entry.id   AF-A0A2M7ZYJ4-F1
#
_cell.length_a   1.000
_cell.length_b   1.000
_cell.length_c   1.000
_cell.angle_alpha   90.00
_cell.angle_beta   90.00
_cell.angle_gamma   90.00
#
_symmetry.space_group_name_H-M   'P 1'
#
loop_
_entity.id
_entity.type
_entity.pdbx_description
1 polymer ?
#
loop_
_entity_poly.entity_id
_entity_poly.type
_entity_poly.pdbx_seq_one_letter_code
_entity_poly.pdbx_strand_id
1 'polypeptide(L)' 'MSRKGNCWDNAIAESFFHTLKIELVHTQQYATREQAKQSIFQ' A
#
# COMPACT_ATOMS: atom_id res chain seq x y z
N MET A 1 -26.14 -2.44 7.94
CA MET A 1 -25.56 -2.10 9.26
C MET A 1 -24.29 -1.29 9.02
N SER A 2 -24.37 0.03 9.10
CA SER A 2 -23.20 0.90 9.04
C SER A 2 -22.40 0.66 10.34
N ARG A 3 -21.30 -0.10 10.25
CA ARG A 3 -20.32 -0.12 11.33
C ARG A 3 -19.75 1.28 11.38
N LYS A 4 -20.10 2.06 12.41
CA LYS A 4 -19.40 3.31 12.75
C LYS A 4 -17.91 3.01 12.61
N GLY A 5 -17.22 3.72 11.72
CA GLY A 5 -15.77 3.57 11.52
C GLY A 5 -15.12 3.58 12.89
N ASN A 6 -14.46 2.49 13.24
CA ASN A 6 -13.76 2.40 14.51
C ASN A 6 -12.64 3.45 14.43
N CYS A 7 -12.48 4.32 15.43
CA CYS A 7 -11.44 5.35 15.41
C CYS A 7 -10.02 4.75 15.46
N TRP A 8 -9.93 3.45 15.72
CA TRP A 8 -8.74 2.61 15.59
C TRP A 8 -8.62 1.91 14.24
N ASP A 9 -9.66 1.99 13.39
CA ASP A 9 -9.68 1.44 12.05
C ASP A 9 -8.83 2.32 11.15
N ASN A 10 -7.64 1.84 10.85
CA ASN A 10 -6.74 2.52 9.95
C ASN A 10 -7.07 2.16 8.49
N ALA A 11 -8.36 2.08 8.15
CA ALA A 11 -8.83 1.66 6.82
C ALA A 11 -8.18 2.46 5.69
N ILE A 12 -7.88 3.74 5.91
CA ILE A 12 -7.20 4.58 4.93
C ILE A 12 -5.78 4.06 4.67
N ALA A 13 -4.99 3.80 5.71
CA ALA A 13 -3.65 3.28 5.51
C ALA A 13 -3.68 1.82 5.03
N GLU A 14 -4.60 1.00 5.54
CA GLU A 14 -4.75 -0.38 5.06
C GLU A 14 -5.06 -0.42 3.56
N SER A 15 -5.99 0.43 3.09
CA SER A 15 -6.30 0.54 1.67
C SER A 15 -5.09 1.04 0.86
N PHE A 16 -4.37 2.05 1.37
CA PHE A 16 -3.17 2.58 0.72
C PHE A 16 -2.06 1.53 0.60
N PHE A 17 -1.72 0.83 1.68
CA PHE A 17 -0.70 -0.21 1.68
C PHE A 17 -1.12 -1.46 0.91
N HIS A 18 -2.42 -1.76 0.87
CA HIS A 18 -2.96 -2.85 0.06
C HIS A 18 -2.76 -2.56 -1.43
N THR A 19 -3.14 -1.36 -1.90
CA THR A 19 -2.93 -0.95 -3.28
C THR A 19 -1.44 -0.92 -3.64
N LEU A 20 -0.58 -0.36 -2.79
CA LEU A 20 0.87 -0.36 -3.01
C LEU A 20 1.43 -1.79 -3.16
N LYS A 21 0.99 -2.74 -2.32
CA LYS A 21 1.48 -4.13 -2.41
C LYS A 21 1.01 -4.82 -3.69
N ILE A 22 -0.25 -4.66 -4.09
CA ILE A 22 -0.75 -5.28 -5.32
C ILE A 22 -0.02 -4.71 -6.54
N GLU A 23 0.03 -3.39 -6.66
CA GLU A 23 0.56 -2.74 -7.86
C GLU A 23 2.09 -2.87 -7.96
N LEU A 24 2.83 -2.76 -6.85
CA LEU A 24 4.29 -2.72 -6.88
C LEU A 24 4.94 -4.07 -6.55
N VAL A 25 4.37 -4.88 -5.64
CA VAL A 25 5.02 -6.14 -5.21
C VAL A 25 4.59 -7.32 -6.06
N HIS A 26 3.35 -7.37 -6.53
CA HIS A 26 2.87 -8.48 -7.38
C HIS A 26 3.16 -8.26 -8.87
N THR A 27 3.18 -7.00 -9.33
CA THR A 27 3.36 -6.68 -10.76
C THR A 27 4.81 -6.34 -11.11
N GLN A 28 5.61 -5.81 -10.17
CA GLN A 28 7.01 -5.47 -10.41
C GLN A 28 7.97 -6.30 -9.54
N GLN A 29 9.01 -6.83 -10.18
CA GLN A 29 10.13 -7.46 -9.48
C GLN A 29 11.27 -6.44 -9.39
N TYR A 30 11.51 -5.91 -8.20
CA TYR A 30 12.63 -5.00 -7.96
C TYR A 30 13.90 -5.80 -7.65
N ALA A 31 14.96 -5.59 -8.43
CA ALA A 31 16.26 -6.17 -8.16
C ALA A 31 16.95 -5.53 -6.94
N THR A 32 16.68 -4.24 -6.67
CA THR A 32 17.26 -3.51 -5.55
C THR A 32 16.22 -2.68 -4.82
N ARG A 33 16.49 -2.44 -3.52
CA ARG A 33 15.59 -1.66 -2.66
C ARG A 33 15.48 -0.19 -3.10
N GLU A 34 16.49 0.33 -3.78
CA GLU A 34 16.48 1.70 -4.34
C GLU A 34 15.49 1.84 -5.49
N GLN A 35 15.39 0.85 -6.38
CA GLN A 35 14.40 0.85 -7.46
C GLN A 35 12.97 0.86 -6.92
N ALA A 36 12.70 0.04 -5.89
CA ALA A 36 11.40 0.05 -5.22
C ALA A 36 11.08 1.42 -4.59
N LYS A 37 12.06 2.07 -3.95
CA LYS A 37 11.87 3.42 -3.38
C LYS A 37 11.58 4.45 -4.47
N GLN A 38 12.29 4.39 -5.61
CA GLN A 38 12.04 5.34 -6.70
C GLN A 38 10.61 5.20 -7.26
N SER A 39 10.09 3.98 -7.39
CA SER A 39 8.70 3.75 -7.81
C SER A 39 7.65 4.18 -6.78
N ILE A 40 7.99 4.25 -5.49
CA ILE A 40 7.07 4.68 -4.42
C ILE A 40 7.05 6.22 -4.26
N PHE A 41 8.15 6.90 -4.57
CA PHE A 41 8.36 8.33 -4.26
C PHE A 41 8.43 9.26 -5.50
N GLN A 42 8.23 8.73 -6.72
CA GLN A 42 8.14 9.52 -7.96
C GLN A 42 6.67 9.77 -8.32
#